data_AF-A0ABD5G6X2-F1
#
_entry.id   AF-A0ABD5G6X2-F1
#
_cell.length_a   1.000
_cell.length_b   1.000
_cell.length_c   1.000
_cell.angle_alpha   90.00
_cell.angle_beta   90.00
_cell.angle_gamma   90.00
#
_symmetry.space_group_name_H-M   'P 1'
#
loop_
_entity.id
_entity.type
_entity.pdbx_description
1 polymer ?
#
loop_
_entity_poly.entity_id
_entity_poly.type
_entity_poly.pdbx_seq_one_letter_code
_entity_poly.pdbx_strand_id
1 'polypeptide(L)' 'MQETQGSPEAAAVSDDVLMDYLERQLRSGRVKVGVLMVQFEKAFPGVERDRLVRCFNALESRYLKR' A
#
# COMPACT_ATOMS: atom_id res chain seq x y z
N MET A 1 -15.28 16.99 -13.35
CA MET A 1 -13.99 16.51 -13.90
C MET A 1 -13.34 15.70 -12.81
N GLN A 2 -12.97 14.45 -13.10
CA GLN A 2 -12.34 13.56 -12.11
C GLN A 2 -10.97 14.14 -11.77
N GLU A 3 -10.75 14.49 -10.51
CA GLU A 3 -9.46 14.97 -10.02
C GLU A 3 -8.49 13.79 -10.06
N THR A 4 -7.70 13.73 -11.13
CA THR A 4 -6.46 12.97 -11.21
C THR A 4 -5.51 13.49 -10.14
N GLN A 5 -5.52 12.85 -8.98
CA GLN A 5 -4.61 13.17 -7.87
C GLN A 5 -3.19 12.75 -8.26
N GLY A 6 -2.35 13.75 -8.50
CA GLY A 6 -0.96 13.61 -8.92
C GLY A 6 -0.07 12.92 -7.88
N SER A 7 0.95 12.25 -8.41
CA SER A 7 2.09 11.66 -7.72
C SER A 7 2.78 12.68 -6.79
N PRO A 8 3.05 12.38 -5.52
CA PRO A 8 4.03 13.13 -4.75
C PRO A 8 5.42 12.49 -4.94
N GLU A 9 6.42 13.35 -5.03
CA GLU A 9 7.83 13.04 -5.02
C GLU A 9 8.20 11.92 -4.02
N ALA A 10 9.07 11.01 -4.46
CA ALA A 10 9.57 9.84 -3.71
C ALA A 10 10.35 10.17 -2.42
N ALA A 11 10.32 11.41 -1.92
CA ALA A 11 11.15 11.89 -0.82
C ALA A 11 10.50 11.83 0.57
N ALA A 12 9.19 11.60 0.70
CA ALA A 12 8.54 11.51 2.01
C ALA A 12 7.25 10.69 1.99
N VAL A 13 7.30 9.47 1.46
CA VAL A 13 6.14 8.57 1.58
C VAL A 13 6.01 8.16 3.06
N SER A 14 5.02 8.70 3.75
CA SER A 14 4.69 8.37 5.14
C SER A 14 3.95 7.04 5.25
N ASP A 15 4.01 6.41 6.43
CA ASP A 15 3.33 5.13 6.69
C ASP A 15 1.80 5.24 6.51
N ASP A 16 1.20 6.42 6.77
CA ASP A 16 -0.23 6.67 6.47
C ASP A 16 -0.57 6.54 4.98
N VAL A 17 0.31 7.02 4.09
CA VAL A 17 0.10 6.93 2.63
C VAL A 17 0.21 5.47 2.17
N LEU A 18 1.16 4.75 2.75
CA LEU A 18 1.37 3.32 2.54
C LEU A 18 0.14 2.51 2.97
N MET A 19 -0.41 2.81 4.15
CA MET A 19 -1.59 2.14 4.70
C MET A 19 -2.87 2.48 3.91
N ASP A 20 -3.11 3.75 3.56
CA ASP A 20 -4.28 4.15 2.76
C ASP A 20 -4.29 3.44 1.39
N TYR A 21 -3.14 3.32 0.73
CA TYR A 21 -3.02 2.56 -0.52
C TYR A 21 -3.44 1.09 -0.34
N LEU A 22 -2.92 0.45 0.70
CA LEU A 22 -3.21 -0.95 1.02
C LEU A 22 -4.69 -1.18 1.34
N GLU A 23 -5.31 -0.29 2.14
CA GLU A 23 -6.73 -0.36 2.48
C GLU A 23 -7.63 -0.16 1.26
N ARG A 24 -7.28 0.75 0.35
CA ARG A 24 -8.01 0.93 -0.92
C ARG A 24 -7.95 -0.33 -1.78
N GLN A 25 -6.78 -0.98 -1.87
CA GLN A 25 -6.64 -2.22 -2.63
C GLN A 25 -7.43 -3.38 -2.01
N LEU A 26 -7.42 -3.51 -0.68
CA LEU A 26 -8.25 -4.49 0.03
C LEU A 26 -9.74 -4.27 -0.19
N ARG A 27 -10.21 -3.02 -0.06
CA ARG A 27 -11.63 -2.65 -0.29
C ARG A 27 -12.09 -2.88 -1.71
N SER A 28 -11.17 -2.79 -2.68
CA SER A 28 -11.46 -3.13 -4.07
C SER A 28 -11.82 -4.61 -4.25
N GLY A 29 -11.41 -5.49 -3.34
CA GLY A 29 -11.70 -6.94 -3.35
C GLY A 29 -11.11 -7.71 -4.53
N ARG A 30 -10.44 -7.01 -5.47
CA ARG A 30 -9.91 -7.54 -6.73
C ARG A 30 -8.45 -7.97 -6.65
N VAL A 31 -7.78 -7.70 -5.53
CA VAL A 31 -6.35 -7.99 -5.35
C VAL A 31 -6.18 -9.04 -4.27
N LYS A 32 -5.53 -10.15 -4.63
CA LYS A 32 -5.08 -11.16 -3.69
C LYS A 32 -3.87 -10.64 -2.92
N VAL A 33 -3.77 -11.01 -1.65
CA VAL A 33 -2.64 -10.70 -0.74
C VAL A 33 -1.28 -10.89 -1.42
N GLY A 34 -1.05 -12.03 -2.08
CA GLY A 34 0.22 -12.29 -2.78
C GLY A 34 0.54 -11.35 -3.96
N VAL A 35 -0.48 -10.74 -4.58
CA VAL A 35 -0.30 -9.75 -5.67
C VAL A 35 -0.21 -8.34 -5.09
N LEU A 36 -0.82 -8.09 -3.94
CA LEU A 36 -0.83 -6.79 -3.26
C LEU A 36 0.60 -6.34 -2.93
N MET A 37 1.43 -7.23 -2.38
CA MET A 37 2.83 -6.90 -2.06
C MET A 37 3.62 -6.48 -3.32
N VAL A 38 3.44 -7.20 -4.43
CA VAL A 38 4.12 -6.88 -5.70
C VAL A 38 3.65 -5.54 -6.28
N GLN A 39 2.35 -5.25 -6.20
CA GLN A 39 1.79 -3.96 -6.60
C GLN A 39 2.32 -2.83 -5.70
N PHE A 40 2.50 -3.11 -4.42
CA PHE A 40 2.96 -2.16 -3.43
C PHE A 40 4.43 -1.79 -3.63
N GLU A 41 5.30 -2.78 -3.85
CA GLU A 41 6.71 -2.55 -4.23
C GLU A 41 6.82 -1.77 -5.55
N LYS A 42 5.94 -2.04 -6.52
CA LYS A 42 5.90 -1.30 -7.80
C LYS A 42 5.38 0.13 -7.67
N ALA A 43 4.43 0.37 -6.78
CA ALA A 43 3.87 1.70 -6.53
C ALA A 43 4.85 2.59 -5.75
N PHE A 44 5.69 1.97 -4.91
CA PHE A 44 6.64 2.67 -4.04
C PHE A 44 8.08 2.15 -4.19
N PRO A 45 8.69 2.29 -5.38
CA PRO A 45 10.04 1.77 -5.65
C PRO A 45 11.15 2.47 -4.85
N GLY A 46 10.87 3.64 -4.27
CA GLY A 46 11.81 4.40 -3.44
C GLY A 46 11.71 4.11 -1.93
N VAL A 47 10.78 3.23 -1.51
CA VAL A 47 10.59 2.90 -0.10
C VAL A 47 11.31 1.59 0.21
N GLU A 48 12.01 1.54 1.35
CA GLU A 48 12.67 0.32 1.78
C GLU A 48 11.69 -0.84 1.96
N ARG A 49 12.09 -2.01 1.47
CA ARG A 49 11.27 -3.21 1.50
C ARG A 49 10.81 -3.58 2.91
N ASP A 50 11.67 -3.43 3.92
CA ASP A 50 11.30 -3.69 5.32
C ASP A 50 10.10 -2.84 5.76
N ARG A 51 10.06 -1.57 5.35
CA ARG A 51 8.97 -0.65 5.69
C ARG A 51 7.67 -1.04 4.99
N LEU A 52 7.75 -1.44 3.71
CA LEU A 52 6.60 -1.97 2.97
C LEU A 52 6.06 -3.25 3.64
N VAL A 53 6.94 -4.18 4.00
CA VAL A 53 6.58 -5.42 4.71
C VAL A 53 5.95 -5.14 6.07
N ARG A 54 6.45 -4.15 6.83
CA ARG A 54 5.83 -3.75 8.12
C ARG A 54 4.41 -3.24 7.94
N CYS A 55 4.17 -2.33 7.00
CA CYS A 55 2.83 -1.81 6.72
C CYS A 55 1.90 -2.93 6.25
N PHE A 56 2.39 -3.81 5.38
CA PHE A 56 1.64 -4.95 4.88
C PHE A 56 1.24 -5.91 6.01
N ASN A 57 2.18 -6.31 6.87
CA ASN A 57 1.90 -7.18 8.02
C ASN A 57 0.93 -6.53 9.01
N ALA A 58 1.04 -5.22 9.24
CA ALA A 58 0.11 -4.49 10.10
C ALA A 58 -1.32 -4.51 9.53
N LEU A 59 -1.45 -4.35 8.21
CA LEU A 59 -2.72 -4.46 7.50
C LEU A 59 -3.30 -5.88 7.58
N GLU A 60 -2.50 -6.91 7.27
CA GLU A 60 -2.92 -8.31 7.36
C GLU A 60 -3.37 -8.66 8.79
N SER A 61 -2.63 -8.20 9.80
CA SER A 61 -3.01 -8.41 11.20
C SER A 61 -4.31 -7.71 11.59
N ARG A 62 -4.67 -6.58 10.96
CA ARG A 62 -5.92 -5.85 11.23
C ARG A 62 -7.13 -6.46 10.50
N TYR A 63 -6.93 -6.99 9.30
CA TYR A 63 -8.02 -7.39 8.41
C TYR A 63 -8.17 -8.91 8.19
N LEU A 64 -7.09 -9.68 8.33
CA LEU A 64 -7.08 -11.13 8.03
C LEU A 64 -6.99 -12.02 9.28
N LYS A 65 -6.48 -11.52 10.42
CA LYS A 65 -6.45 -12.27 11.69
C LYS A 65 -7.79 -12.21 12.44
N ARG A 66 -8.89 -12.54 11.75
CA ARG A 66 -10.21 -12.69 12.38
C ARG A 66 -10.53 -14.16 12.62
#